data_AF-A0AAW9SRP6-F1
#
_entry.id   AF-A0AAW9SRP6-F1
#
_cell.length_a   1.000
_cell.length_b   1.000
_cell.length_c   1.000
_cell.angle_alpha   90.00
_cell.angle_beta   90.00
_cell.angle_gamma   90.00
#
_symmetry.space_group_name_H-M   'P 1'
#
loop_
_entity.id
_entity.type
_entity.pdbx_description
1 polymer ?
#
loop_
_entity_poly.entity_id
_entity_poly.type
_entity_poly.pdbx_seq_one_letter_code
_entity_poly.pdbx_strand_id
1 'polypeptide(L)'
;MKPSPRRCRGRRQTGSWLSPFRAAAKALRAPTASAPLARIEIHPALLSRSSGTASLQDFNIKGYAALRPATGLKRIFPGLRETRQTSIDTISPSEALEQARLEGSDNLLILGASGFEMEVLDAVLPTKGQPPFSRIVLMLPDAVLYEGGSTGAALATRLEQAGYRRSRTDSSDPDMPVAAFDLDRAGQEARMVLAERDRIIAALTDRLDRLADDLKEVQAQRDRALTDAETALAAARAEAKGLRRELDQAQAAAQDLRQQNAALTAARAELQADAEAERADLAEITAEKDTAQHRLGDLEGALAAARAEAEGLRQELDQAQAAAQDLRQQNAALTAARAESQADAEAERADLAEITAEKDTAQHGLGDLEGALAAARAEAEGLRQELDQAQAAAQDLRQQNAALTAARAESQADAEAERADLAEITAEKDTAQHRLGDLEGALAAARAEAEGLHRGGGPGPGQMPRTGRLDRNLQGPARGRPRKSRRNRVFHPARQDQGRRGSDPCAAPAGPQRDGSGRAEGQVPGPEGGERSAG
;
A
#
# COMPACT_ATOMS: atom_id res chain seq x y z
N MET A 1 99.12 87.88 0.85
CA MET A 1 99.12 88.44 -0.53
C MET A 1 99.67 89.86 -0.47
N LYS A 2 100.42 90.34 -1.47
CA LYS A 2 100.89 91.75 -1.50
C LYS A 2 99.73 92.68 -1.94
N PRO A 3 99.53 93.85 -1.31
CA PRO A 3 98.54 94.81 -1.79
C PRO A 3 98.99 95.39 -3.15
N SER A 4 98.16 95.25 -4.17
CA SER A 4 98.43 95.83 -5.49
C SER A 4 98.30 97.35 -5.44
N PRO A 5 99.25 98.13 -6.01
CA PRO A 5 99.20 99.58 -5.96
C PRO A 5 97.98 100.10 -6.74
N ARG A 6 97.02 100.68 -6.02
CA ARG A 6 95.84 101.32 -6.61
C ARG A 6 96.29 102.51 -7.45
N ARG A 7 96.50 102.30 -8.75
CA ARG A 7 96.67 103.40 -9.73
C ARG A 7 95.45 104.30 -9.65
N CYS A 8 95.64 105.50 -9.11
CA CYS A 8 94.63 106.54 -9.11
C CYS A 8 94.38 107.00 -10.56
N ARG A 9 93.49 106.30 -11.28
CA ARG A 9 92.88 106.84 -12.50
C ARG A 9 92.15 108.11 -12.08
N GLY A 10 92.66 109.28 -12.46
CA GLY A 10 91.97 110.54 -12.21
C GLY A 10 90.58 110.46 -12.81
N ARG A 11 89.54 110.51 -11.96
CA ARG A 11 88.16 110.62 -12.44
C ARG A 11 88.04 111.92 -13.22
N ARG A 12 87.57 111.84 -14.47
CA ARG A 12 87.23 113.04 -15.23
C ARG A 12 86.00 113.65 -14.57
N GLN A 13 86.18 114.76 -13.86
CA GLN A 13 85.06 115.56 -13.40
C GLN A 13 84.56 116.39 -14.58
N THR A 14 83.30 116.19 -14.94
CA THR A 14 82.53 117.07 -15.83
C THR A 14 81.66 117.97 -14.95
N GLY A 15 81.38 119.19 -15.41
CA GLY A 15 80.50 120.10 -14.68
C GLY A 15 79.72 121.00 -15.62
N SER A 16 78.39 120.98 -15.52
CA SER A 16 77.53 121.98 -16.15
C SER A 16 77.27 123.12 -15.18
N TRP A 17 77.33 124.36 -15.67
CA TRP A 17 77.05 125.59 -14.92
C TRP A 17 76.02 126.42 -15.69
N LEU A 18 74.88 126.72 -15.06
CA LEU A 18 73.92 127.68 -15.59
C LEU A 18 74.24 129.06 -15.01
N SER A 19 74.37 130.08 -15.87
CA SER A 19 74.62 131.45 -15.42
C SER A 19 74.10 132.49 -16.42
N PRO A 20 73.18 133.40 -16.03
CA PRO A 20 72.64 134.43 -16.93
C PRO A 20 73.68 135.43 -17.40
N PHE A 21 74.63 135.77 -16.52
CA PHE A 21 75.53 136.88 -16.77
C PHE A 21 76.63 136.45 -17.74
N ARG A 22 76.51 136.85 -19.01
CA ARG A 22 77.55 136.63 -20.04
C ARG A 22 78.95 137.08 -19.59
N ALA A 23 79.04 138.09 -18.70
CA ALA A 23 80.29 138.50 -18.06
C ALA A 23 80.84 137.46 -17.06
N ALA A 24 79.99 136.88 -16.21
CA ALA A 24 80.37 135.80 -15.28
C ALA A 24 80.71 134.51 -16.04
N ALA A 25 79.90 134.14 -17.04
CA ALA A 25 80.20 133.01 -17.94
C ALA A 25 81.54 133.19 -18.69
N LYS A 26 81.89 134.43 -19.09
CA LYS A 26 83.21 134.75 -19.67
C LYS A 26 84.33 134.70 -18.62
N ALA A 27 84.09 135.17 -17.40
CA ALA A 27 85.05 135.11 -16.30
C ALA A 27 85.34 133.66 -15.87
N LEU A 28 84.33 132.79 -15.78
CA LEU A 28 84.47 131.37 -15.48
C LEU A 28 85.27 130.60 -16.56
N ARG A 29 85.22 131.05 -17.82
CA ARG A 29 86.01 130.50 -18.94
C ARG A 29 87.45 131.04 -19.02
N ALA A 30 87.84 132.00 -18.19
CA ALA A 30 89.16 132.62 -18.23
C ALA A 30 90.26 131.85 -17.46
N PRO A 31 90.09 131.43 -16.19
CA PRO A 31 91.13 130.74 -15.43
C PRO A 31 91.27 129.26 -15.77
N THR A 32 90.33 128.67 -16.52
CA THR A 32 90.35 127.25 -16.95
C THR A 32 91.50 126.89 -17.88
N ALA A 33 92.35 127.84 -18.27
CA ALA A 33 93.54 127.60 -19.10
C ALA A 33 94.69 126.87 -18.36
N SER A 34 94.71 126.86 -17.01
CA SER A 34 95.84 126.32 -16.23
C SER A 34 95.62 124.90 -15.65
N ALA A 35 94.43 124.32 -15.80
CA ALA A 35 94.12 122.98 -15.29
C ALA A 35 93.20 122.21 -16.26
N PRO A 36 93.44 120.91 -16.54
CA PRO A 36 92.67 120.12 -17.51
C PRO A 36 91.31 119.64 -16.95
N LEU A 37 90.43 120.58 -16.62
CA LEU A 37 89.02 120.33 -16.27
C LEU A 37 88.27 119.94 -17.55
N ALA A 38 88.11 118.62 -17.75
CA ALA A 38 87.99 118.03 -19.10
C ALA A 38 86.66 118.28 -19.85
N ARG A 39 85.60 118.75 -19.17
CA ARG A 39 84.47 119.51 -19.73
C ARG A 39 83.89 120.41 -18.63
N ILE A 40 83.88 121.72 -18.88
CA ILE A 40 82.95 122.65 -18.21
C ILE A 40 82.02 123.19 -19.29
N GLU A 41 80.74 122.89 -19.17
CA GLU A 41 79.70 123.34 -20.08
C GLU A 41 78.94 124.48 -19.39
N ILE A 42 78.77 125.62 -20.08
CA ILE A 42 78.14 126.81 -19.47
C ILE A 42 76.97 127.26 -20.34
N HIS A 43 75.76 127.12 -19.77
CA HIS A 43 74.48 127.43 -20.41
C HIS A 43 74.08 128.85 -20.00
N PRO A 44 73.94 129.81 -20.95
CA PRO A 44 73.71 131.22 -20.64
C PRO A 44 72.23 131.54 -20.36
N ALA A 45 71.58 130.74 -19.51
CA ALA A 45 70.15 130.79 -19.20
C ALA A 45 69.90 130.71 -17.68
N LEU A 46 68.69 131.11 -17.24
CA LEU A 46 68.20 130.91 -15.87
C LEU A 46 67.27 129.71 -15.75
N LEU A 47 67.22 129.12 -14.56
CA LEU A 47 66.22 128.11 -14.23
C LEU A 47 64.85 128.77 -14.00
N SER A 48 63.81 128.28 -14.67
CA SER A 48 62.42 128.75 -14.55
C SER A 48 61.43 127.58 -14.62
N ARG A 49 60.12 127.80 -14.45
CA ARG A 49 59.12 126.71 -14.54
C ARG A 49 58.98 126.11 -15.95
N SER A 50 59.42 126.83 -16.99
CA SER A 50 59.23 126.46 -18.40
C SER A 50 60.23 127.19 -19.28
N SER A 51 60.94 126.45 -20.13
CA SER A 51 61.93 127.01 -21.06
C SER A 51 61.30 128.06 -22.00
N GLY A 52 62.03 129.13 -22.28
CA GLY A 52 61.51 130.31 -22.99
C GLY A 52 62.22 131.59 -22.53
N THR A 53 61.56 132.75 -22.58
CA THR A 53 62.10 134.01 -22.05
C THR A 53 61.36 134.46 -20.80
N ALA A 54 62.06 135.10 -19.87
CA ALA A 54 61.50 135.67 -18.64
C ALA A 54 62.17 137.00 -18.27
N SER A 55 61.55 137.78 -17.38
CA SER A 55 62.06 139.08 -16.95
C SER A 55 62.89 138.95 -15.68
N LEU A 56 64.19 139.21 -15.77
CA LEU A 56 65.13 139.26 -14.65
C LEU A 56 65.10 140.64 -14.00
N GLN A 57 64.91 140.70 -12.68
CA GLN A 57 64.99 141.93 -11.90
C GLN A 57 66.43 142.15 -11.43
N ASP A 58 67.09 143.21 -11.91
CA ASP A 58 68.46 143.59 -11.53
C ASP A 58 68.42 144.61 -10.38
N PHE A 59 68.91 144.24 -9.20
CA PHE A 59 68.95 145.11 -8.01
C PHE A 59 70.27 145.89 -7.88
N ASN A 60 70.24 146.97 -7.10
CA ASN A 60 71.42 147.80 -6.81
C ASN A 60 72.57 147.06 -6.09
N ILE A 61 72.27 145.94 -5.43
CA ILE A 61 73.28 145.05 -4.84
C ILE A 61 73.48 143.86 -5.80
N LYS A 62 74.72 143.70 -6.29
CA LYS A 62 75.08 142.63 -7.23
C LYS A 62 74.94 141.24 -6.57
N GLY A 63 74.49 140.26 -7.35
CA GLY A 63 74.29 138.87 -6.91
C GLY A 63 72.84 138.50 -6.62
N TYR A 64 71.99 139.46 -6.29
CA TYR A 64 70.59 139.23 -5.88
C TYR A 64 69.55 139.27 -7.02
N ALA A 65 70.00 139.26 -8.27
CA ALA A 65 69.08 139.31 -9.41
C ALA A 65 68.27 138.01 -9.52
N ALA A 66 66.95 138.12 -9.67
CA ALA A 66 66.03 136.99 -9.67
C ALA A 66 64.88 137.17 -10.67
N LEU A 67 64.25 136.05 -11.07
CA LEU A 67 63.03 136.05 -11.91
C LEU A 67 61.76 136.42 -11.13
N ARG A 68 61.85 136.64 -9.80
CA ARG A 68 60.73 136.86 -8.90
C ARG A 68 60.95 138.09 -8.03
N PRO A 69 59.89 138.82 -7.63
CA PRO A 69 60.00 139.94 -6.71
C PRO A 69 60.72 139.59 -5.41
N ALA A 70 61.72 140.39 -5.06
CA ALA A 70 62.35 140.35 -3.74
C ALA A 70 61.33 140.77 -2.65
N THR A 71 61.04 139.85 -1.73
CA THR A 71 60.05 140.01 -0.65
C THR A 71 60.77 140.03 0.71
N GLY A 72 61.14 138.87 1.25
CA GLY A 72 61.91 138.77 2.49
C GLY A 72 63.30 139.41 2.39
N LEU A 73 63.93 139.38 1.21
CA LEU A 73 65.26 139.96 0.99
C LEU A 73 65.30 141.47 1.25
N LYS A 74 64.20 142.19 1.00
CA LYS A 74 64.10 143.64 1.32
C LYS A 74 64.06 143.93 2.83
N ARG A 75 63.80 142.93 3.67
CA ARG A 75 63.89 143.05 5.14
C ARG A 75 65.34 142.95 5.63
N ILE A 76 66.14 142.09 4.99
CA ILE A 76 67.57 141.92 5.25
C ILE A 76 68.35 143.12 4.70
N PHE A 77 67.97 143.58 3.51
CA PHE A 77 68.56 144.75 2.85
C PHE A 77 67.50 145.85 2.61
N PRO A 78 67.20 146.72 3.60
CA PRO A 78 66.25 147.82 3.44
C PRO A 78 66.60 148.81 2.32
N GLY A 79 67.86 148.90 1.94
CA GLY A 79 68.35 149.69 0.79
C GLY A 79 68.25 148.99 -0.57
N LEU A 80 67.66 147.79 -0.66
CA LEU A 80 67.54 147.03 -1.89
C LEU A 80 66.44 147.62 -2.79
N ARG A 81 66.84 148.17 -3.93
CA ARG A 81 65.95 148.69 -4.96
C ARG A 81 66.24 148.03 -6.30
N GLU A 82 65.18 147.76 -7.05
CA GLU A 82 65.30 147.38 -8.47
C GLU A 82 65.92 148.57 -9.22
N THR A 83 66.81 148.26 -10.16
CA THR A 83 67.55 149.26 -10.96
C THR A 83 67.29 149.11 -12.45
N ARG A 84 66.91 147.91 -12.88
CA ARG A 84 66.63 147.55 -14.26
C ARG A 84 65.84 146.24 -14.27
N GLN A 85 65.02 146.07 -15.30
CA GLN A 85 64.49 144.76 -15.67
C GLN A 85 65.09 144.34 -17.01
N THR A 86 65.44 143.06 -17.16
CA THR A 86 66.16 142.53 -18.34
C THR A 86 65.50 141.24 -18.81
N SER A 87 64.98 141.21 -20.04
CA SER A 87 64.51 139.97 -20.66
C SER A 87 65.69 139.02 -20.92
N ILE A 88 65.54 137.76 -20.53
CA ILE A 88 66.60 136.76 -20.62
C ILE A 88 66.04 135.36 -20.92
N ASP A 89 66.87 134.54 -21.57
CA ASP A 89 66.58 133.14 -21.86
C ASP A 89 66.53 132.30 -20.56
N THR A 90 65.59 131.37 -20.50
CA THR A 90 65.37 130.46 -19.38
C THR A 90 65.14 129.04 -19.85
N ILE A 91 65.43 128.10 -18.96
CA ILE A 91 65.36 126.66 -19.19
C ILE A 91 64.69 125.99 -17.98
N SER A 92 63.84 124.99 -18.23
CA SER A 92 63.24 124.18 -17.17
C SER A 92 64.28 123.31 -16.47
N PRO A 93 64.12 122.95 -15.18
CA PRO A 93 65.05 122.06 -14.48
C PRO A 93 65.18 120.69 -15.18
N SER A 94 64.08 120.14 -15.69
CA SER A 94 64.06 118.87 -16.41
C SER A 94 64.91 118.91 -17.68
N GLU A 95 64.76 119.96 -18.50
CA GLU A 95 65.57 120.13 -19.72
C GLU A 95 67.04 120.43 -19.36
N ALA A 96 67.30 121.18 -18.28
CA ALA A 96 68.66 121.44 -17.81
C ALA A 96 69.38 120.14 -17.37
N LEU A 97 68.66 119.20 -16.74
CA LEU A 97 69.19 117.88 -16.39
C LEU A 97 69.46 117.01 -17.64
N GLU A 98 68.55 117.04 -18.61
CA GLU A 98 68.71 116.33 -19.89
C GLU A 98 69.91 116.86 -20.70
N GLN A 99 70.03 118.20 -20.80
CA GLN A 99 71.19 118.86 -21.41
C GLN A 99 72.50 118.55 -20.66
N ALA A 100 72.47 118.44 -19.33
CA ALA A 100 73.65 118.14 -18.51
C ALA A 100 74.14 116.69 -18.60
N ARG A 101 73.35 115.77 -19.17
CA ARG A 101 73.73 114.37 -19.49
C ARG A 101 74.45 113.66 -18.33
N LEU A 102 73.83 113.66 -17.16
CA LEU A 102 74.41 113.11 -15.93
C LEU A 102 74.67 111.59 -16.04
N GLU A 103 75.93 111.17 -15.93
CA GLU A 103 76.34 109.77 -15.98
C GLU A 103 76.64 109.22 -14.58
N GLY A 104 76.04 108.09 -14.23
CA GLY A 104 76.21 107.45 -12.91
C GLY A 104 75.46 108.18 -11.79
N SER A 105 75.75 107.82 -10.53
CA SER A 105 75.00 108.27 -9.34
C SER A 105 75.83 109.11 -8.36
N ASP A 106 76.98 109.63 -8.80
CA ASP A 106 77.94 110.36 -7.95
C ASP A 106 78.08 111.82 -8.37
N ASN A 107 76.95 112.43 -8.75
CA ASN A 107 76.86 113.80 -9.23
C ASN A 107 76.66 114.79 -8.06
N LEU A 108 77.17 116.01 -8.24
CA LEU A 108 76.99 117.13 -7.31
C LEU A 108 76.06 118.19 -7.92
N LEU A 109 74.98 118.52 -7.24
CA LEU A 109 74.17 119.71 -7.55
C LEU A 109 74.61 120.86 -6.63
N ILE A 110 74.89 122.04 -7.21
CA ILE A 110 75.05 123.30 -6.47
C ILE A 110 73.93 124.23 -6.93
N LEU A 111 73.07 124.65 -6.00
CA LEU A 111 71.80 125.31 -6.29
C LEU A 111 71.80 126.75 -5.73
N GLY A 112 72.07 127.70 -6.62
CA GLY A 112 71.95 129.15 -6.39
C GLY A 112 70.77 129.76 -7.15
N ALA A 113 69.64 129.07 -7.20
CA ALA A 113 68.46 129.46 -7.98
C ALA A 113 67.49 130.32 -7.15
N SER A 114 67.95 131.50 -6.73
CA SER A 114 67.27 132.48 -5.86
C SER A 114 65.74 132.54 -6.01
N GLY A 115 65.01 131.94 -5.07
CA GLY A 115 63.55 131.95 -5.02
C GLY A 115 62.86 130.91 -5.92
N PHE A 116 63.61 129.94 -6.44
CA PHE A 116 63.17 128.86 -7.34
C PHE A 116 63.75 127.49 -6.93
N GLU A 117 64.32 127.39 -5.73
CA GLU A 117 65.06 126.22 -5.27
C GLU A 117 64.15 124.99 -5.13
N MET A 118 62.90 125.17 -4.65
CA MET A 118 61.98 124.06 -4.43
C MET A 118 61.53 123.40 -5.74
N GLU A 119 61.17 124.17 -6.76
CA GLU A 119 60.79 123.60 -8.06
C GLU A 119 61.95 122.91 -8.77
N VAL A 120 63.20 123.35 -8.55
CA VAL A 120 64.38 122.60 -9.00
C VAL A 120 64.48 121.28 -8.23
N LEU A 121 64.33 121.29 -6.90
CA LEU A 121 64.35 120.06 -6.10
C LEU A 121 63.22 119.09 -6.47
N ASP A 122 62.00 119.56 -6.75
CA ASP A 122 60.88 118.69 -7.13
C ASP A 122 61.03 118.05 -8.50
N ALA A 123 61.69 118.72 -9.45
CA ALA A 123 62.06 118.13 -10.74
C ALA A 123 63.28 117.19 -10.63
N VAL A 124 64.20 117.46 -9.69
CA VAL A 124 65.45 116.70 -9.47
C VAL A 124 65.24 115.42 -8.65
N LEU A 125 64.36 115.46 -7.65
CA LEU A 125 64.21 114.42 -6.62
C LEU A 125 63.02 113.50 -6.94
N PRO A 126 63.23 112.37 -7.64
CA PRO A 126 62.16 111.53 -8.15
C PRO A 126 61.30 110.93 -7.04
N THR A 127 60.00 110.84 -7.27
CA THR A 127 59.07 110.11 -6.40
C THR A 127 59.26 108.59 -6.47
N LYS A 128 59.90 108.07 -7.54
CA LYS A 128 60.31 106.67 -7.71
C LYS A 128 61.61 106.60 -8.52
N GLY A 129 62.63 105.91 -8.00
CA GLY A 129 63.92 105.71 -8.66
C GLY A 129 65.11 106.10 -7.77
N GLN A 130 66.33 105.82 -8.23
CA GLN A 130 67.54 106.32 -7.56
C GLN A 130 67.72 107.81 -7.90
N PRO A 131 67.88 108.70 -6.91
CA PRO A 131 68.04 110.12 -7.19
C PRO A 131 69.41 110.40 -7.86
N PRO A 132 69.50 111.34 -8.82
CA PRO A 132 70.67 111.46 -9.70
C PRO A 132 71.93 112.03 -9.04
N PHE A 133 71.81 112.69 -7.88
CA PHE A 133 72.92 113.36 -7.19
C PHE A 133 73.34 112.64 -5.91
N SER A 134 74.63 112.39 -5.71
CA SER A 134 75.15 111.91 -4.41
C SER A 134 75.20 113.03 -3.37
N ARG A 135 75.35 114.29 -3.81
CA ARG A 135 75.38 115.47 -2.96
C ARG A 135 74.61 116.64 -3.56
N ILE A 136 73.91 117.39 -2.70
CA ILE A 136 73.24 118.65 -3.05
C ILE A 136 73.73 119.74 -2.10
N VAL A 137 74.12 120.90 -2.64
CA VAL A 137 74.56 122.08 -1.88
C VAL A 137 73.67 123.27 -2.24
N LEU A 138 73.06 123.91 -1.26
CA LEU A 138 72.11 125.01 -1.46
C LEU A 138 72.08 125.99 -0.27
N MET A 139 71.58 127.20 -0.52
CA MET A 139 71.27 128.17 0.55
C MET A 139 70.01 127.73 1.31
N LEU A 140 70.02 127.89 2.63
CA LEU A 140 68.89 127.59 3.52
C LEU A 140 68.45 128.84 4.29
N PRO A 141 67.87 129.87 3.64
CA PRO A 141 67.48 131.10 4.33
C PRO A 141 66.32 130.87 5.32
N ASP A 142 66.40 131.46 6.51
CA ASP A 142 65.38 131.30 7.56
C ASP A 142 63.99 131.83 7.13
N ALA A 143 63.97 132.82 6.24
CA ALA A 143 62.77 133.43 5.67
C ALA A 143 62.72 133.31 4.14
N VAL A 144 61.50 133.31 3.59
CA VAL A 144 61.26 133.32 2.14
C VAL A 144 61.76 134.64 1.53
N LEU A 145 62.90 134.59 0.84
CA LEU A 145 63.60 135.78 0.31
C LEU A 145 62.89 136.45 -0.88
N TYR A 146 62.24 135.64 -1.72
CA TYR A 146 61.56 136.07 -2.96
C TYR A 146 60.15 135.46 -3.02
N GLU A 147 59.25 136.11 -3.76
CA GLU A 147 57.86 135.68 -3.89
C GLU A 147 57.73 134.19 -4.32
N GLY A 148 56.85 133.45 -3.65
CA GLY A 148 56.63 132.01 -3.90
C GLY A 148 57.85 131.10 -3.66
N GLY A 149 58.96 131.62 -3.11
CA GLY A 149 60.11 130.81 -2.70
C GLY A 149 59.82 129.99 -1.43
N SER A 150 60.80 129.17 -1.02
CA SER A 150 60.71 128.34 0.19
C SER A 150 61.71 128.77 1.27
N THR A 151 61.45 128.40 2.52
CA THR A 151 62.43 128.54 3.62
C THR A 151 63.45 127.40 3.58
N GLY A 152 64.61 127.61 4.18
CA GLY A 152 65.62 126.59 4.39
C GLY A 152 65.09 125.36 5.13
N ALA A 153 64.17 125.53 6.08
CA ALA A 153 63.50 124.43 6.76
C ALA A 153 62.67 123.54 5.81
N ALA A 154 61.89 124.15 4.90
CA ALA A 154 61.10 123.41 3.92
C ALA A 154 61.99 122.68 2.90
N LEU A 155 63.02 123.36 2.38
CA LEU A 155 64.00 122.79 1.45
C LEU A 155 64.75 121.61 2.08
N ALA A 156 65.19 121.75 3.34
CA ALA A 156 65.83 120.68 4.09
C ALA A 156 64.88 119.48 4.32
N THR A 157 63.64 119.73 4.72
CA THR A 157 62.63 118.67 4.92
C THR A 157 62.38 117.89 3.63
N ARG A 158 62.31 118.58 2.47
CA ARG A 158 62.13 117.92 1.16
C ARG A 158 63.31 117.04 0.76
N LEU A 159 64.54 117.45 1.09
CA LEU A 159 65.76 116.67 0.90
C LEU A 159 65.82 115.46 1.85
N GLU A 160 65.47 115.67 3.12
CA GLU A 160 65.44 114.64 4.16
C GLU A 160 64.37 113.56 3.86
N GLN A 161 63.21 113.96 3.33
CA GLN A 161 62.18 113.05 2.78
C GLN A 161 62.66 112.27 1.56
N ALA A 162 63.46 112.87 0.67
CA ALA A 162 64.10 112.18 -0.46
C ALA A 162 65.24 111.23 -0.02
N GLY A 163 65.57 111.19 1.27
CA GLY A 163 66.61 110.32 1.82
C GLY A 163 68.01 110.91 1.78
N TYR A 164 68.15 112.24 1.69
CA TYR A 164 69.42 112.91 1.95
C TYR A 164 69.57 113.19 3.46
N ARG A 165 70.82 113.28 3.93
CA ARG A 165 71.18 113.66 5.28
C ARG A 165 72.06 114.91 5.21
N ARG A 166 71.73 115.95 5.99
CA ARG A 166 72.56 117.15 6.12
C ARG A 166 73.92 116.76 6.71
N SER A 167 75.00 117.08 6.00
CA SER A 167 76.37 116.66 6.38
C SER A 167 77.29 117.82 6.74
N ARG A 168 77.00 119.03 6.25
CA ARG A 168 77.64 120.29 6.67
C ARG A 168 76.66 121.44 6.55
N THR A 169 76.81 122.44 7.41
CA THR A 169 76.29 123.79 7.19
C THR A 169 77.46 124.77 7.33
N ASP A 170 77.45 125.82 6.52
CA ASP A 170 78.36 126.94 6.54
C ASP A 170 77.54 128.20 6.82
N SER A 171 77.71 128.76 8.02
CA SER A 171 77.01 129.95 8.51
C SER A 171 77.95 131.15 8.61
N SER A 172 78.93 131.23 7.69
CA SER A 172 79.81 132.41 7.55
C SER A 172 79.03 133.66 7.14
N ASP A 173 77.90 133.46 6.45
CA ASP A 173 76.79 134.41 6.32
C ASP A 173 75.62 133.87 7.17
N PRO A 174 75.11 134.63 8.16
CA PRO A 174 74.02 134.17 9.02
C PRO A 174 72.63 134.34 8.39
N ASP A 175 72.48 135.24 7.41
CA ASP A 175 71.21 135.51 6.72
C ASP A 175 71.00 134.52 5.55
N MET A 176 72.09 133.98 4.99
CA MET A 176 72.08 133.00 3.90
C MET A 176 73.03 131.82 4.15
N PRO A 177 72.81 131.00 5.19
CA PRO A 177 73.66 129.85 5.48
C PRO A 177 73.59 128.81 4.35
N VAL A 178 74.74 128.28 3.95
CA VAL A 178 74.86 127.28 2.86
C VAL A 178 74.99 125.90 3.47
N ALA A 179 74.12 124.96 3.09
CA ALA A 179 74.16 123.59 3.58
C ALA A 179 74.49 122.57 2.49
N ALA A 180 75.22 121.53 2.87
CA ALA A 180 75.49 120.35 2.07
C ALA A 180 74.67 119.16 2.62
N PHE A 181 74.05 118.44 1.70
CA PHE A 181 73.24 117.25 1.95
C PHE A 181 73.81 116.08 1.14
N ASP A 182 74.14 114.99 1.82
CA ASP A 182 74.64 113.75 1.21
C ASP A 182 73.55 112.69 1.16
N LEU A 183 73.48 111.93 0.06
CA LEU A 183 72.49 110.87 -0.13
C LEU A 183 72.74 109.72 0.86
N ASP A 184 71.79 109.47 1.76
CA ASP A 184 71.87 108.42 2.77
C ASP A 184 71.49 107.06 2.18
N ARG A 185 72.37 106.55 1.30
CA ARG A 185 72.21 105.25 0.62
C ARG A 185 72.00 104.11 1.61
N ALA A 186 72.79 104.07 2.69
CA ALA A 186 72.64 103.07 3.75
C ALA A 186 71.28 103.17 4.45
N GLY A 187 70.79 104.38 4.73
CA GLY A 187 69.44 104.59 5.26
C GLY A 187 68.33 104.25 4.28
N GLN A 188 68.51 104.44 2.96
CA GLN A 188 67.57 104.00 1.93
C GLN A 188 67.54 102.46 1.82
N GLU A 189 68.71 101.82 1.73
CA GLU A 189 68.88 100.36 1.70
C GLU A 189 68.27 99.69 2.94
N ALA A 190 68.57 100.20 4.14
CA ALA A 190 68.00 99.70 5.40
C ALA A 190 66.46 99.82 5.43
N ARG A 191 65.88 100.92 4.92
CA ARG A 191 64.41 101.09 4.83
C ARG A 191 63.79 100.10 3.85
N MET A 192 64.42 99.80 2.72
CA MET A 192 63.95 98.78 1.78
C MET A 192 64.02 97.37 2.38
N VAL A 193 65.12 97.03 3.06
CA VAL A 193 65.29 95.72 3.73
C VAL A 193 64.29 95.54 4.87
N LEU A 194 64.01 96.58 5.67
CA LEU A 194 62.99 96.52 6.72
C LEU A 194 61.58 96.37 6.12
N ALA A 195 61.23 97.14 5.09
CA ALA A 195 59.93 97.01 4.43
C ALA A 195 59.73 95.61 3.80
N GLU A 196 60.78 94.99 3.25
CA GLU A 196 60.71 93.63 2.72
C GLU A 196 60.64 92.57 3.81
N ARG A 197 61.40 92.73 4.91
CA ARG A 197 61.27 91.90 6.12
C ARG A 197 59.83 91.92 6.64
N ASP A 198 59.22 93.10 6.71
CA ASP A 198 57.88 93.27 7.29
C ASP A 198 56.77 92.69 6.39
N ARG A 199 56.95 92.74 5.06
CA ARG A 199 56.13 91.97 4.10
C ARG A 199 56.26 90.47 4.30
N ILE A 200 57.49 89.97 4.47
CA ILE A 200 57.75 88.54 4.68
C ILE A 200 57.16 88.08 6.02
N ILE A 201 57.27 88.88 7.08
CA ILE A 201 56.61 88.60 8.38
C ILE A 201 55.10 88.51 8.21
N ALA A 202 54.46 89.50 7.56
CA ALA A 202 53.02 89.46 7.32
C ALA A 202 52.59 88.23 6.50
N ALA A 203 53.29 87.93 5.41
CA ALA A 203 52.99 86.76 4.57
C ALA A 203 53.22 85.41 5.27
N LEU A 204 54.12 85.35 6.26
CA LEU A 204 54.32 84.17 7.11
C LEU A 204 53.23 84.06 8.19
N THR A 205 52.79 85.17 8.79
CA THR A 205 51.65 85.20 9.73
C THR A 205 50.38 84.74 9.04
N ASP A 206 50.02 85.35 7.90
CA ASP A 206 48.92 84.94 7.01
C ASP A 206 48.91 83.44 6.70
N ARG A 207 50.11 82.84 6.55
CA ARG A 207 50.25 81.41 6.26
C ARG A 207 50.11 80.54 7.51
N LEU A 208 50.59 80.99 8.66
CA LEU A 208 50.43 80.29 9.94
C LEU A 208 48.96 80.26 10.37
N ASP A 209 48.24 81.36 10.21
CA ASP A 209 46.81 81.43 10.55
C ASP A 209 45.98 80.49 9.67
N ARG A 210 46.22 80.47 8.35
CA ARG A 210 45.59 79.50 7.44
C ARG A 210 45.89 78.06 7.82
N LEU A 211 47.15 77.72 8.12
CA LEU A 211 47.53 76.37 8.56
C LEU A 211 46.91 75.99 9.91
N ALA A 212 46.66 76.97 10.79
CA ALA A 212 45.96 76.74 12.05
C ALA A 212 44.46 76.49 11.85
N ASP A 213 43.83 77.12 10.86
CA ASP A 213 42.42 76.86 10.50
C ASP A 213 42.25 75.54 9.71
N ASP A 214 43.15 75.25 8.75
CA ASP A 214 43.23 73.96 8.07
C ASP A 214 43.34 72.80 9.08
N LEU A 215 44.18 72.97 10.12
CA LEU A 215 44.36 71.98 11.18
C LEU A 215 43.09 71.76 12.02
N LYS A 216 42.33 72.82 12.32
CA LYS A 216 41.05 72.73 13.05
C LYS A 216 40.01 71.97 12.24
N GLU A 217 39.88 72.27 10.94
CA GLU A 217 38.90 71.58 10.09
C GLU A 217 39.28 70.12 9.87
N VAL A 218 40.56 69.77 9.68
CA VAL A 218 41.02 68.37 9.62
C VAL A 218 40.75 67.63 10.94
N GLN A 219 40.90 68.29 12.09
CA GLN A 219 40.52 67.71 13.39
C GLN A 219 39.01 67.49 13.49
N ALA A 220 38.19 68.47 13.10
CA ALA A 220 36.74 68.34 13.09
C ALA A 220 36.24 67.23 12.14
N GLN A 221 36.88 67.06 10.97
CA GLN A 221 36.59 65.98 10.03
C GLN A 221 36.97 64.61 10.60
N ARG A 222 38.14 64.48 11.24
CA ARG A 222 38.56 63.26 11.94
C ARG A 222 37.55 62.88 13.02
N ASP A 223 37.11 63.83 13.84
CA ASP A 223 36.27 63.54 15.00
C ASP A 223 34.82 63.20 14.61
N ARG A 224 34.31 63.79 13.52
CA ARG A 224 33.08 63.30 12.84
C ARG A 224 33.27 61.85 12.36
N ALA A 225 34.31 61.57 11.58
CA ALA A 225 34.54 60.25 10.99
C ALA A 225 34.76 59.15 12.05
N LEU A 226 35.37 59.46 13.20
CA LEU A 226 35.46 58.56 14.35
C LEU A 226 34.07 58.27 14.94
N THR A 227 33.25 59.30 15.16
CA THR A 227 31.88 59.17 15.69
C THR A 227 31.00 58.33 14.75
N ASP A 228 31.11 58.54 13.44
CA ASP A 228 30.39 57.77 12.41
C ASP A 228 30.84 56.31 12.40
N ALA A 229 32.15 56.04 12.49
CA ALA A 229 32.71 54.69 12.53
C ALA A 229 32.34 53.92 13.81
N GLU A 230 32.34 54.58 14.98
CA GLU A 230 31.86 53.98 16.24
C GLU A 230 30.37 53.64 16.18
N THR A 231 29.56 54.52 15.58
CA THR A 231 28.12 54.30 15.38
C THR A 231 27.86 53.13 14.43
N ALA A 232 28.56 53.05 13.31
CA ALA A 232 28.48 51.94 12.36
C ALA A 232 28.93 50.60 13.00
N LEU A 233 30.00 50.62 13.79
CA LEU A 233 30.48 49.44 14.52
C LEU A 233 29.49 48.97 15.59
N ALA A 234 28.79 49.90 16.26
CA ALA A 234 27.72 49.56 17.20
C ALA A 234 26.52 48.92 16.49
N ALA A 235 26.11 49.46 15.34
CA ALA A 235 25.03 48.89 14.52
C ALA A 235 25.36 47.47 14.03
N ALA A 236 26.54 47.27 13.42
CA ALA A 236 26.98 45.95 12.93
C ALA A 236 27.09 44.91 14.06
N ARG A 237 27.48 45.31 15.27
CA ARG A 237 27.48 44.44 16.46
C ARG A 237 26.06 44.06 16.92
N ALA A 238 25.09 44.96 16.78
CA ALA A 238 23.69 44.67 17.09
C ALA A 238 23.07 43.71 16.06
N GLU A 239 23.34 43.94 14.77
CA GLU A 239 22.92 43.07 13.65
C GLU A 239 23.49 41.66 13.78
N ALA A 240 24.81 41.52 13.98
CA ALA A 240 25.46 40.22 14.18
C ALA A 240 24.92 39.45 15.41
N LYS A 241 24.43 40.17 16.44
CA LYS A 241 23.75 39.58 17.60
C LYS A 241 22.30 39.19 17.30
N GLY A 242 21.64 39.85 16.36
CA GLY A 242 20.34 39.45 15.80
C GLY A 242 20.47 38.16 14.98
N LEU A 243 21.28 38.21 13.92
CA LEU A 243 21.55 37.07 13.02
C LEU A 243 22.01 35.81 13.76
N ARG A 244 22.80 35.95 14.83
CA ARG A 244 23.19 34.80 15.65
C ARG A 244 22.02 34.17 16.41
N ARG A 245 21.08 34.97 16.94
CA ARG A 245 19.87 34.44 17.59
C ARG A 245 18.96 33.74 16.58
N GLU A 246 18.83 34.28 15.37
CA GLU A 246 18.07 33.66 14.28
C GLU A 246 18.71 32.34 13.85
N LEU A 247 20.05 32.28 13.77
CA LEU A 247 20.78 31.03 13.53
C LEU A 247 20.59 30.01 14.65
N ASP A 248 20.69 30.42 15.92
CA ASP A 248 20.49 29.55 17.08
C ASP A 248 19.04 29.00 17.10
N GLN A 249 18.04 29.83 16.78
CA GLN A 249 16.63 29.43 16.64
C GLN A 249 16.39 28.49 15.46
N ALA A 250 16.98 28.76 14.29
CA ALA A 250 16.86 27.90 13.11
C ALA A 250 17.53 26.53 13.35
N GLN A 251 18.64 26.48 14.10
CA GLN A 251 19.28 25.24 14.51
C GLN A 251 18.40 24.43 15.47
N ALA A 252 17.76 25.07 16.45
CA ALA A 252 16.80 24.40 17.34
C ALA A 252 15.61 23.81 16.57
N ALA A 253 14.94 24.63 15.74
CA ALA A 253 13.82 24.17 14.91
C ALA A 253 14.22 23.03 13.95
N ALA A 254 15.43 23.06 13.39
CA ALA A 254 15.96 21.98 12.56
C ALA A 254 16.31 20.70 13.35
N GLN A 255 16.60 20.79 14.65
CA GLN A 255 16.74 19.62 15.53
C GLN A 255 15.37 19.03 15.88
N ASP A 256 14.39 19.87 16.25
CA ASP A 256 13.02 19.44 16.55
C ASP A 256 12.37 18.74 15.34
N LEU A 257 12.48 19.33 14.15
CA LEU A 257 12.00 18.71 12.91
C LEU A 257 12.68 17.37 12.60
N ARG A 258 13.96 17.19 12.95
CA ARG A 258 14.66 15.88 12.80
C ARG A 258 14.14 14.86 13.80
N GLN A 259 13.90 15.25 15.05
CA GLN A 259 13.30 14.37 16.07
C GLN A 259 11.88 13.96 15.68
N GLN A 260 11.06 14.90 15.18
CA GLN A 260 9.71 14.62 14.68
C GLN A 260 9.74 13.67 13.47
N ASN A 261 10.63 13.87 12.50
CA ASN A 261 10.77 12.95 11.37
C ASN A 261 11.24 11.55 11.80
N ALA A 262 12.15 11.45 12.77
CA ALA A 262 12.58 10.17 13.33
C ALA A 262 11.42 9.44 14.04
N ALA A 263 10.65 10.15 14.87
CA ALA A 263 9.48 9.61 15.56
C ALA A 263 8.38 9.16 14.58
N LEU A 264 8.08 9.97 13.55
CA LEU A 264 7.13 9.60 12.49
C LEU A 264 7.62 8.41 11.65
N THR A 265 8.94 8.27 11.45
CA THR A 265 9.52 7.11 10.76
C THR A 265 9.38 5.84 11.61
N ALA A 266 9.60 5.93 12.92
CA ALA A 266 9.43 4.83 13.85
C ALA A 266 7.96 4.38 13.95
N ALA A 267 7.04 5.32 14.20
CA ALA A 267 5.60 5.04 14.27
C ALA A 267 5.04 4.49 12.94
N ARG A 268 5.61 4.90 11.79
CA ARG A 268 5.27 4.30 10.49
C ARG A 268 5.77 2.86 10.38
N ALA A 269 6.96 2.54 10.89
CA ALA A 269 7.50 1.18 10.86
C ALA A 269 6.69 0.24 11.77
N GLU A 270 6.27 0.73 12.94
CA GLU A 270 5.37 0.06 13.89
C GLU A 270 4.02 -0.25 13.22
N LEU A 271 3.34 0.76 12.68
CA LEU A 271 2.07 0.58 11.94
C LEU A 271 2.20 -0.31 10.69
N GLN A 272 3.38 -0.42 10.08
CA GLN A 272 3.62 -1.35 8.98
C GLN A 272 3.78 -2.80 9.49
N ALA A 273 4.42 -3.02 10.63
CA ALA A 273 4.52 -4.33 11.25
C ALA A 273 3.15 -4.83 11.76
N ASP A 274 2.37 -3.95 12.41
CA ASP A 274 1.01 -4.25 12.85
C ASP A 274 0.11 -4.65 11.66
N ALA A 275 0.19 -3.88 10.56
CA ALA A 275 -0.57 -4.17 9.34
C ALA A 275 -0.07 -5.41 8.56
N GLU A 276 1.13 -5.93 8.86
CA GLU A 276 1.63 -7.20 8.35
C GLU A 276 1.21 -8.38 9.26
N ALA A 277 1.15 -8.18 10.57
CA ALA A 277 0.60 -9.14 11.53
C ALA A 277 -0.90 -9.39 11.31
N GLU A 278 -1.72 -8.33 11.28
CA GLU A 278 -3.17 -8.41 10.99
C GLU A 278 -3.47 -9.11 9.65
N ARG A 279 -2.56 -9.00 8.67
CA ARG A 279 -2.68 -9.73 7.39
C ARG A 279 -2.35 -11.22 7.51
N ALA A 280 -1.44 -11.60 8.40
CA ALA A 280 -1.15 -13.00 8.69
C ALA A 280 -2.33 -13.63 9.43
N ASP A 281 -2.84 -12.97 10.47
CA ASP A 281 -4.00 -13.42 11.25
C ASP A 281 -5.25 -13.57 10.37
N LEU A 282 -5.53 -12.60 9.48
CA LEU A 282 -6.62 -12.71 8.50
C LEU A 282 -6.43 -13.87 7.50
N ALA A 283 -5.19 -14.21 7.15
CA ALA A 283 -4.89 -15.36 6.28
C ALA A 283 -5.08 -16.70 7.03
N GLU A 284 -4.67 -16.78 8.29
CA GLU A 284 -4.90 -17.95 9.15
C GLU A 284 -6.40 -18.17 9.38
N ILE A 285 -7.16 -17.15 9.79
CA ILE A 285 -8.62 -17.21 9.97
C ILE A 285 -9.32 -17.62 8.66
N THR A 286 -8.81 -17.20 7.50
CA THR A 286 -9.34 -17.64 6.20
C THR A 286 -9.07 -19.12 5.94
N ALA A 287 -7.86 -19.60 6.23
CA ALA A 287 -7.50 -21.02 6.08
C ALA A 287 -8.25 -21.93 7.09
N GLU A 288 -8.46 -21.48 8.33
CA GLU A 288 -9.31 -22.15 9.31
C GLU A 288 -10.76 -22.24 8.83
N LYS A 289 -11.31 -21.13 8.34
CA LYS A 289 -12.68 -21.07 7.78
C LYS A 289 -12.84 -22.03 6.61
N ASP A 290 -11.92 -22.04 5.66
CA ASP A 290 -12.01 -22.90 4.48
C ASP A 290 -11.85 -24.39 4.87
N THR A 291 -11.00 -24.68 5.86
CA THR A 291 -10.89 -26.02 6.49
C THR A 291 -12.19 -26.43 7.19
N ALA A 292 -12.85 -25.50 7.91
CA ALA A 292 -14.13 -25.75 8.56
C ALA A 292 -15.27 -25.94 7.54
N GLN A 293 -15.26 -25.22 6.42
CA GLN A 293 -16.21 -25.41 5.31
C GLN A 293 -16.02 -26.77 4.64
N HIS A 294 -14.79 -27.24 4.41
CA HIS A 294 -14.53 -28.59 3.91
C HIS A 294 -15.09 -29.65 4.86
N ARG A 295 -14.75 -29.57 6.16
CA ARG A 295 -15.25 -30.49 7.20
C ARG A 295 -16.78 -30.50 7.29
N LEU A 296 -17.43 -29.35 7.10
CA LEU A 296 -18.89 -29.25 7.08
C LEU A 296 -19.46 -30.00 5.86
N GLY A 297 -18.87 -29.84 4.68
CA GLY A 297 -19.23 -30.62 3.49
C GLY A 297 -19.00 -32.13 3.65
N ASP A 298 -17.90 -32.54 4.27
CA ASP A 298 -17.61 -33.95 4.61
C ASP A 298 -18.70 -34.53 5.55
N LEU A 299 -19.09 -33.76 6.56
CA LEU A 299 -20.13 -34.15 7.52
C LEU A 299 -21.54 -34.17 6.90
N GLU A 300 -21.87 -33.25 5.99
CA GLU A 300 -23.11 -33.27 5.23
C GLU A 300 -23.16 -34.48 4.29
N GLY A 301 -22.05 -34.81 3.62
CA GLY A 301 -21.91 -36.02 2.81
C GLY A 301 -22.05 -37.31 3.62
N ALA A 302 -21.38 -37.40 4.77
CA ALA A 302 -21.49 -38.53 5.69
C ALA A 302 -22.92 -38.68 6.26
N LEU A 303 -23.59 -37.57 6.58
CA LEU A 303 -24.98 -37.55 7.03
C LEU A 303 -25.94 -37.99 5.92
N ALA A 304 -25.69 -37.62 4.66
CA ALA A 304 -26.46 -38.09 3.52
C ALA A 304 -26.28 -39.60 3.29
N ALA A 305 -25.04 -40.10 3.38
CA ALA A 305 -24.73 -41.53 3.27
C ALA A 305 -25.41 -42.34 4.39
N ALA A 306 -25.30 -41.90 5.65
CA ALA A 306 -25.94 -42.56 6.79
C ALA A 306 -27.48 -42.53 6.72
N ARG A 307 -28.07 -41.50 6.10
CA ARG A 307 -29.52 -41.47 5.80
C ARG A 307 -29.90 -42.50 4.74
N ALA A 308 -29.14 -42.60 3.65
CA ALA A 308 -29.39 -43.59 2.60
C ALA A 308 -29.21 -45.03 3.12
N GLU A 309 -28.20 -45.28 3.97
CA GLU A 309 -28.02 -46.56 4.67
C GLU A 309 -29.20 -46.87 5.60
N ALA A 310 -29.67 -45.91 6.40
CA ALA A 310 -30.82 -46.07 7.27
C ALA A 310 -32.15 -46.28 6.49
N GLU A 311 -32.28 -45.73 5.29
CA GLU A 311 -33.41 -45.99 4.38
C GLU A 311 -33.31 -47.39 3.74
N GLY A 312 -32.12 -47.83 3.35
CA GLY A 312 -31.87 -49.21 2.89
C GLY A 312 -32.19 -50.24 3.98
N LEU A 313 -31.66 -50.07 5.18
CA LEU A 313 -31.92 -50.94 6.34
C LEU A 313 -33.42 -50.97 6.73
N ARG A 314 -34.17 -49.89 6.51
CA ARG A 314 -35.64 -49.89 6.66
C ARG A 314 -36.32 -50.74 5.60
N GLN A 315 -35.92 -50.62 4.34
CA GLN A 315 -36.47 -51.45 3.26
C GLN A 315 -36.14 -52.94 3.47
N GLU A 316 -34.93 -53.27 3.94
CA GLU A 316 -34.57 -54.64 4.33
C GLU A 316 -35.40 -55.15 5.52
N LEU A 317 -35.63 -54.30 6.54
CA LEU A 317 -36.47 -54.63 7.69
C LEU A 317 -37.94 -54.86 7.29
N ASP A 318 -38.50 -54.04 6.40
CA ASP A 318 -39.86 -54.19 5.90
C ASP A 318 -40.00 -55.45 5.03
N GLN A 319 -39.02 -55.74 4.17
CA GLN A 319 -38.95 -57.01 3.41
C GLN A 319 -38.84 -58.22 4.34
N ALA A 320 -38.01 -58.16 5.38
CA ALA A 320 -37.86 -59.22 6.36
C ALA A 320 -39.15 -59.43 7.18
N GLN A 321 -39.87 -58.36 7.51
CA GLN A 321 -41.19 -58.43 8.16
C GLN A 321 -42.23 -59.06 7.23
N ALA A 322 -42.28 -58.69 5.95
CA ALA A 322 -43.17 -59.31 4.96
C ALA A 322 -42.87 -60.81 4.80
N ALA A 323 -41.61 -61.18 4.59
CA ALA A 323 -41.18 -62.59 4.49
C ALA A 323 -41.50 -63.37 5.79
N ALA A 324 -41.37 -62.76 6.96
CA ALA A 324 -41.77 -63.38 8.23
C ALA A 324 -43.29 -63.51 8.40
N GLN A 325 -44.09 -62.64 7.79
CA GLN A 325 -45.56 -62.80 7.73
C GLN A 325 -45.94 -63.93 6.76
N ASP A 326 -45.34 -64.00 5.58
CA ASP A 326 -45.56 -65.07 4.61
C ASP A 326 -45.16 -66.44 5.18
N LEU A 327 -44.00 -66.54 5.83
CA LEU A 327 -43.57 -67.77 6.50
C LEU A 327 -44.49 -68.16 7.66
N ARG A 328 -45.12 -67.20 8.36
CA ARG A 328 -46.15 -67.50 9.38
C ARG A 328 -47.44 -68.01 8.74
N GLN A 329 -47.89 -67.40 7.63
CA GLN A 329 -49.06 -67.88 6.89
C GLN A 329 -48.83 -69.28 6.31
N GLN A 330 -47.64 -69.54 5.74
CA GLN A 330 -47.24 -70.87 5.26
C GLN A 330 -47.18 -71.89 6.39
N ASN A 331 -46.62 -71.55 7.57
CA ASN A 331 -46.63 -72.45 8.73
C ASN A 331 -48.05 -72.73 9.25
N ALA A 332 -48.93 -71.73 9.25
CA ALA A 332 -50.34 -71.92 9.62
C ALA A 332 -51.06 -72.84 8.62
N ALA A 333 -50.87 -72.64 7.32
CA ALA A 333 -51.42 -73.49 6.26
C ALA A 333 -50.88 -74.93 6.33
N LEU A 334 -49.58 -75.11 6.53
CA LEU A 334 -48.96 -76.44 6.73
C LEU A 334 -49.44 -77.12 8.01
N THR A 335 -49.72 -76.36 9.07
CA THR A 335 -50.30 -76.88 10.32
C THR A 335 -51.75 -77.32 10.10
N ALA A 336 -52.54 -76.57 9.34
CA ALA A 336 -53.91 -76.92 8.99
C ALA A 336 -53.97 -78.17 8.09
N ALA A 337 -53.19 -78.21 7.00
CA ALA A 337 -53.11 -79.37 6.11
C ALA A 337 -52.57 -80.63 6.81
N ARG A 338 -51.70 -80.47 7.81
CA ARG A 338 -51.27 -81.56 8.68
C ARG A 338 -52.40 -82.05 9.60
N ALA A 339 -53.20 -81.16 10.16
CA ALA A 339 -54.35 -81.54 10.99
C ALA A 339 -55.44 -82.26 10.17
N GLU A 340 -55.69 -81.78 8.95
CA GLU A 340 -56.57 -82.42 7.95
C GLU A 340 -56.07 -83.84 7.61
N SER A 341 -54.81 -83.99 7.20
CA SER A 341 -54.19 -85.30 6.93
C SER A 341 -54.13 -86.22 8.17
N GLN A 342 -54.12 -85.68 9.39
CA GLN A 342 -54.23 -86.48 10.61
C GLN A 342 -55.67 -86.96 10.87
N ALA A 343 -56.68 -86.13 10.58
CA ALA A 343 -58.09 -86.53 10.66
C ALA A 343 -58.42 -87.61 9.61
N ASP A 344 -57.94 -87.45 8.37
CA ASP A 344 -58.08 -88.47 7.32
C ASP A 344 -57.45 -89.81 7.75
N ALA A 345 -56.23 -89.76 8.30
CA ALA A 345 -55.54 -90.96 8.79
C ALA A 345 -56.16 -91.57 10.06
N GLU A 346 -56.98 -90.83 10.80
CA GLU A 346 -57.80 -91.35 11.91
C GLU A 346 -59.11 -91.95 11.40
N ALA A 347 -59.70 -91.40 10.33
CA ALA A 347 -60.84 -92.00 9.63
C ALA A 347 -60.47 -93.33 8.95
N GLU A 348 -59.38 -93.39 8.17
CA GLU A 348 -58.91 -94.65 7.56
C GLU A 348 -58.61 -95.73 8.61
N ARG A 349 -58.20 -95.35 9.82
CA ARG A 349 -57.99 -96.28 10.95
C ARG A 349 -59.30 -96.78 11.55
N ALA A 350 -60.36 -95.97 11.57
CA ALA A 350 -61.68 -96.40 11.99
C ALA A 350 -62.26 -97.42 10.98
N ASP A 351 -62.21 -97.09 9.69
CA ASP A 351 -62.64 -97.97 8.59
C ASP A 351 -61.87 -99.32 8.62
N LEU A 352 -60.55 -99.29 8.80
CA LEU A 352 -59.74 -100.50 8.95
C LEU A 352 -60.09 -101.33 10.20
N ALA A 353 -60.50 -100.68 11.29
CA ALA A 353 -60.94 -101.38 12.50
C ALA A 353 -62.32 -102.04 12.29
N GLU A 354 -63.25 -101.37 11.61
CA GLU A 354 -64.56 -101.94 11.24
C GLU A 354 -64.41 -103.14 10.29
N ILE A 355 -63.63 -103.00 9.22
CA ILE A 355 -63.31 -104.08 8.28
C ILE A 355 -62.63 -105.27 8.99
N THR A 356 -61.80 -105.01 10.01
CA THR A 356 -61.19 -106.08 10.81
C THR A 356 -62.21 -106.79 11.69
N ALA A 357 -63.15 -106.07 12.31
CA ALA A 357 -64.22 -106.66 13.09
C ALA A 357 -65.22 -107.47 12.23
N GLU A 358 -65.57 -106.99 11.03
CA GLU A 358 -66.36 -107.75 10.04
C GLU A 358 -65.63 -109.04 9.64
N LYS A 359 -64.34 -108.95 9.31
CA LYS A 359 -63.49 -110.09 8.96
C LYS A 359 -63.46 -111.12 10.07
N ASP A 360 -63.21 -110.72 11.32
CA ASP A 360 -63.08 -111.65 12.43
C ASP A 360 -64.43 -112.31 12.78
N THR A 361 -65.55 -111.57 12.62
CA THR A 361 -66.91 -112.13 12.68
C THR A 361 -67.15 -113.17 11.59
N ALA A 362 -66.73 -112.90 10.36
CA ALA A 362 -66.83 -113.84 9.24
C ALA A 362 -65.92 -115.07 9.41
N GLN A 363 -64.74 -114.92 10.03
CA GLN A 363 -63.87 -116.04 10.38
C GLN A 363 -64.48 -116.93 11.48
N HIS A 364 -65.18 -116.35 12.47
CA HIS A 364 -65.94 -117.13 13.46
C HIS A 364 -67.08 -117.93 12.81
N GLY A 365 -67.89 -117.29 11.95
CA GLY A 365 -68.97 -117.98 11.23
C GLY A 365 -68.49 -119.08 10.27
N LEU A 366 -67.26 -118.96 9.74
CA LEU A 366 -66.60 -120.05 9.00
C LEU A 366 -66.25 -121.24 9.90
N GLY A 367 -65.73 -120.98 11.11
CA GLY A 367 -65.42 -122.04 12.08
C GLY A 367 -66.66 -122.83 12.52
N ASP A 368 -67.78 -122.15 12.75
CA ASP A 368 -69.06 -122.79 13.09
C ASP A 368 -69.58 -123.66 11.92
N LEU A 369 -69.43 -123.19 10.68
CA LEU A 369 -69.78 -123.95 9.47
C LEU A 369 -68.88 -125.17 9.25
N GLU A 370 -67.58 -125.08 9.53
CA GLU A 370 -66.67 -126.22 9.47
C GLU A 370 -66.97 -127.26 10.55
N GLY A 371 -67.33 -126.82 11.77
CA GLY A 371 -67.82 -127.69 12.84
C GLY A 371 -69.10 -128.43 12.47
N ALA A 372 -70.09 -127.73 11.91
CA ALA A 372 -71.33 -128.33 11.42
C ALA A 372 -71.08 -129.34 10.28
N LEU A 373 -70.14 -129.03 9.36
CA LEU A 373 -69.76 -129.93 8.27
C LEU A 373 -69.04 -131.20 8.77
N ALA A 374 -68.26 -131.10 9.85
CA ALA A 374 -67.62 -132.25 10.49
C ALA A 374 -68.66 -133.17 11.16
N ALA A 375 -69.62 -132.60 11.90
CA ALA A 375 -70.70 -133.36 12.53
C ALA A 375 -71.55 -134.14 11.49
N ALA A 376 -71.98 -133.46 10.42
CA ALA A 376 -72.76 -134.07 9.35
C ALA A 376 -72.02 -135.19 8.59
N ARG A 377 -70.67 -135.19 8.59
CA ARG A 377 -69.86 -136.28 8.03
C ARG A 377 -69.83 -137.50 8.94
N ALA A 378 -69.67 -137.32 10.24
CA ALA A 378 -69.71 -138.43 11.20
C ALA A 378 -71.08 -139.12 11.20
N GLU A 379 -72.16 -138.34 11.15
CA GLU A 379 -73.54 -138.86 11.04
C GLU A 379 -73.76 -139.66 9.74
N ALA A 380 -73.23 -139.17 8.61
CA ALA A 380 -73.29 -139.87 7.32
C ALA A 380 -72.43 -141.15 7.24
N GLU A 381 -71.39 -141.29 8.08
CA GLU A 381 -70.62 -142.54 8.20
C GLU A 381 -71.32 -143.54 9.14
N GLY A 382 -71.95 -143.08 10.22
CA GLY A 382 -72.79 -143.94 11.08
C GLY A 382 -73.94 -144.58 10.30
N LEU A 383 -74.73 -143.76 9.58
CA LEU A 383 -75.85 -144.24 8.75
C LEU A 383 -75.44 -145.20 7.62
N ARG A 384 -74.16 -145.19 7.20
CA ARG A 384 -73.64 -146.19 6.25
C ARG A 384 -73.39 -147.54 6.91
N GLN A 385 -72.83 -147.56 8.12
CA GLN A 385 -72.59 -148.81 8.84
C GLN A 385 -73.90 -149.52 9.20
N GLU A 386 -74.94 -148.77 9.57
CA GLU A 386 -76.29 -149.32 9.77
C GLU A 386 -76.88 -149.89 8.47
N LEU A 387 -76.70 -149.22 7.33
CA LEU A 387 -77.19 -149.67 6.03
C LEU A 387 -76.53 -150.98 5.58
N ASP A 388 -75.22 -151.14 5.79
CA ASP A 388 -74.48 -152.35 5.44
C ASP A 388 -74.87 -153.53 6.36
N GLN A 389 -75.07 -153.29 7.66
CA GLN A 389 -75.59 -154.30 8.59
C GLN A 389 -77.01 -154.74 8.23
N ALA A 390 -77.90 -153.79 7.87
CA ALA A 390 -79.25 -154.10 7.40
C ALA A 390 -79.26 -154.92 6.10
N GLN A 391 -78.31 -154.66 5.18
CA GLN A 391 -78.17 -155.44 3.95
C GLN A 391 -77.68 -156.87 4.21
N ALA A 392 -76.76 -157.08 5.16
CA ALA A 392 -76.34 -158.42 5.56
C ALA A 392 -77.51 -159.23 6.17
N ALA A 393 -78.22 -158.65 7.14
CA ALA A 393 -79.40 -159.29 7.74
C ALA A 393 -80.50 -159.62 6.69
N ALA A 394 -80.68 -158.76 5.68
CA ALA A 394 -81.61 -158.97 4.58
C ALA A 394 -81.13 -160.00 3.52
N GLN A 395 -79.90 -160.49 3.59
CA GLN A 395 -79.44 -161.66 2.84
C GLN A 395 -79.66 -162.95 3.64
N ASP A 396 -79.30 -162.98 4.92
CA ASP A 396 -79.53 -164.14 5.80
C ASP A 396 -81.02 -164.50 5.90
N LEU A 397 -81.89 -163.51 6.10
CA LEU A 397 -83.35 -163.73 6.11
C LEU A 397 -83.89 -164.25 4.77
N ARG A 398 -83.23 -163.97 3.64
CA ARG A 398 -83.60 -164.55 2.33
C ARG A 398 -83.14 -166.00 2.21
N GLN A 399 -81.95 -166.34 2.69
CA GLN A 399 -81.46 -167.73 2.71
C GLN A 399 -82.31 -168.60 3.64
N GLN A 400 -82.69 -168.09 4.81
CA GLN A 400 -83.62 -168.76 5.74
C GLN A 400 -85.01 -168.97 5.12
N ASN A 401 -85.57 -167.97 4.42
CA ASN A 401 -86.85 -168.14 3.71
C ASN A 401 -86.76 -169.16 2.57
N ALA A 402 -85.64 -169.24 1.85
CA ALA A 402 -85.45 -170.26 0.82
C ALA A 402 -85.41 -171.68 1.43
N ALA A 403 -84.68 -171.87 2.54
CA ALA A 403 -84.63 -173.13 3.26
C ALA A 403 -86.00 -173.56 3.81
N LEU A 404 -86.74 -172.63 4.43
CA LEU A 404 -88.10 -172.88 4.93
C LEU A 404 -89.10 -173.19 3.80
N THR A 405 -88.91 -172.62 2.61
CA THR A 405 -89.75 -172.92 1.44
C THR A 405 -89.49 -174.33 0.91
N ALA A 406 -88.24 -174.78 0.90
CA ALA A 406 -87.87 -176.15 0.51
C ALA A 406 -88.42 -177.19 1.50
N ALA A 407 -88.17 -177.03 2.81
CA ALA A 407 -88.68 -177.92 3.86
C ALA A 407 -90.21 -178.00 3.88
N ARG A 408 -90.90 -176.90 3.54
CA ARG A 408 -92.36 -176.90 3.41
C ARG A 408 -92.85 -177.74 2.23
N ALA A 409 -92.17 -177.68 1.08
CA ALA A 409 -92.53 -178.51 -0.08
C ALA A 409 -92.33 -180.01 0.21
N GLU A 410 -91.27 -180.37 0.94
CA GLU A 410 -90.99 -181.73 1.42
C GLU A 410 -92.13 -182.22 2.33
N SER A 411 -92.48 -181.45 3.38
CA SER A 411 -93.60 -181.78 4.27
C SER A 411 -94.98 -181.85 3.59
N GLN A 412 -95.14 -181.24 2.41
CA GLN A 412 -96.37 -181.33 1.63
C GLN A 412 -96.43 -182.58 0.74
N ALA A 413 -95.29 -183.15 0.34
CA ALA A 413 -95.26 -184.45 -0.32
C ALA A 413 -95.59 -185.58 0.68
N ASP A 414 -94.99 -185.54 1.88
CA ASP A 414 -95.27 -186.50 2.96
C ASP A 414 -96.76 -186.45 3.38
N ALA A 415 -97.33 -185.24 3.49
CA ALA A 415 -98.75 -185.04 3.79
C ALA A 415 -99.71 -185.42 2.65
N GLU A 416 -99.22 -185.67 1.43
CA GLU A 416 -100.00 -186.27 0.34
C GLU A 416 -99.86 -187.80 0.32
N ALA A 417 -98.74 -188.36 0.80
CA ALA A 417 -98.61 -189.79 1.07
C ALA A 417 -99.55 -190.26 2.19
N GLU A 418 -99.51 -189.63 3.39
CA GLU A 418 -100.42 -189.98 4.50
C GLU A 418 -101.92 -189.84 4.14
N ARG A 419 -102.25 -189.01 3.13
CA ARG A 419 -103.62 -188.86 2.63
C ARG A 419 -104.08 -189.96 1.69
N ALA A 420 -103.17 -190.69 1.05
CA ALA A 420 -103.50 -191.94 0.37
C ALA A 420 -103.82 -193.04 1.40
N ASP A 421 -102.94 -193.21 2.39
CA ASP A 421 -103.07 -194.22 3.44
C ASP A 421 -104.35 -193.99 4.30
N LEU A 422 -104.70 -192.73 4.58
CA LEU A 422 -105.98 -192.39 5.24
C LEU A 422 -107.22 -192.68 4.37
N ALA A 423 -107.12 -192.68 3.04
CA ALA A 423 -108.22 -193.06 2.16
C ALA A 423 -108.46 -194.58 2.19
N GLU A 424 -107.39 -195.38 2.28
CA GLU A 424 -107.44 -196.83 2.50
C GLU A 424 -108.15 -197.16 3.83
N ILE A 425 -107.72 -196.54 4.93
CA ILE A 425 -108.32 -196.70 6.26
C ILE A 425 -109.81 -196.26 6.31
N THR A 426 -110.21 -195.27 5.51
CA THR A 426 -111.61 -194.80 5.52
C THR A 426 -112.56 -195.80 4.84
N ALA A 427 -112.11 -196.51 3.80
CA ALA A 427 -112.93 -197.53 3.13
C ALA A 427 -113.19 -198.76 4.02
N GLU A 428 -112.21 -199.17 4.82
CA GLU A 428 -112.38 -200.23 5.82
C GLU A 428 -113.36 -199.81 6.93
N LYS A 429 -113.26 -198.55 7.37
CA LYS A 429 -114.12 -197.98 8.43
C LYS A 429 -115.60 -197.95 8.05
N ASP A 430 -115.95 -197.49 6.86
CA ASP A 430 -117.36 -197.36 6.46
C ASP A 430 -118.03 -198.74 6.31
N THR A 431 -117.29 -199.76 5.89
CA THR A 431 -117.79 -201.15 5.83
C THR A 431 -117.90 -201.78 7.23
N ALA A 432 -117.04 -201.40 8.17
CA ALA A 432 -117.19 -201.76 9.58
C ALA A 432 -118.42 -201.09 10.23
N GLN A 433 -118.77 -199.86 9.84
CA GLN A 433 -119.96 -199.18 10.36
C GLN A 433 -121.27 -199.85 9.94
N HIS A 434 -121.36 -200.44 8.75
CA HIS A 434 -122.57 -201.16 8.36
C HIS A 434 -122.83 -202.43 9.22
N ARG A 435 -121.80 -202.99 9.86
CA ARG A 435 -121.92 -204.09 10.84
C ARG A 435 -122.31 -203.64 12.26
N LEU A 436 -122.28 -202.33 12.55
CA LEU A 436 -122.76 -201.79 13.83
C LEU A 436 -124.27 -201.51 13.80
N GLY A 437 -124.83 -201.16 12.63
CA GLY A 437 -126.28 -200.97 12.45
C GLY A 437 -127.12 -202.21 12.78
N ASP A 438 -126.54 -203.41 12.65
CA ASP A 438 -127.20 -204.69 12.95
C ASP A 438 -127.42 -204.95 14.46
N LEU A 439 -126.79 -204.17 15.36
CA LEU A 439 -126.72 -204.51 16.80
C LEU A 439 -127.51 -203.58 17.74
N GLU A 440 -127.58 -202.27 17.48
CA GLU A 440 -128.21 -201.33 18.44
C GLU A 440 -129.74 -201.45 18.50
N GLY A 441 -130.38 -201.88 17.41
CA GLY A 441 -131.84 -202.08 17.35
C GLY A 441 -132.37 -203.18 18.28
N ALA A 442 -131.52 -204.12 18.71
CA ALA A 442 -131.92 -205.24 19.58
C ALA A 442 -131.94 -204.87 21.08
N LEU A 443 -131.18 -203.85 21.50
CA LEU A 443 -130.91 -203.58 22.93
C LEU A 443 -131.85 -202.53 23.55
N ALA A 444 -132.56 -201.76 22.74
CA ALA A 444 -133.57 -200.79 23.19
C ALA A 444 -134.88 -201.42 23.73
N ALA A 445 -135.00 -202.75 23.75
CA ALA A 445 -136.25 -203.47 24.02
C ALA A 445 -136.60 -203.67 25.51
N ALA A 446 -135.67 -203.43 26.46
CA ALA A 446 -135.66 -204.21 27.71
C ALA A 446 -135.97 -203.48 29.04
N ARG A 447 -135.56 -202.23 29.24
CA ARG A 447 -135.63 -201.46 30.51
C ARG A 447 -135.39 -199.97 30.24
N ALA A 448 -135.89 -199.02 31.03
CA ALA A 448 -136.90 -199.02 32.10
C ALA A 448 -137.48 -197.58 32.14
N GLU A 449 -138.79 -197.36 32.18
CA GLU A 449 -139.61 -197.48 33.40
C GLU A 449 -139.14 -196.58 34.56
N ALA A 450 -138.81 -195.32 34.25
CA ALA A 450 -138.85 -194.21 35.19
C ALA A 450 -139.34 -192.92 34.49
N GLU A 451 -140.55 -192.51 34.88
CA GLU A 451 -141.22 -191.23 34.64
C GLU A 451 -140.29 -190.03 34.96
N GLY A 452 -140.37 -188.85 34.35
CA GLY A 452 -141.29 -188.23 33.39
C GLY A 452 -140.96 -186.71 33.33
N LEU A 453 -141.55 -185.81 32.52
CA LEU A 453 -142.66 -185.85 31.55
C LEU A 453 -142.44 -184.72 30.53
N HIS A 454 -142.70 -184.97 29.23
CA HIS A 454 -143.09 -183.97 28.20
C HIS A 454 -142.04 -182.90 27.80
N ARG A 455 -142.05 -182.25 26.62
CA ARG A 455 -142.54 -182.52 25.23
C ARG A 455 -141.57 -181.70 24.33
N GLY A 456 -141.07 -182.19 23.20
CA GLY A 456 -141.76 -182.13 21.88
C GLY A 456 -141.88 -180.69 21.34
N GLY A 457 -141.42 -180.31 20.14
CA GLY A 457 -140.75 -181.03 19.05
C GLY A 457 -140.78 -180.17 17.77
N GLY A 458 -140.12 -180.57 16.67
CA GLY A 458 -140.23 -179.84 15.39
C GLY A 458 -139.13 -180.16 14.35
N PRO A 459 -139.33 -179.81 13.05
CA PRO A 459 -138.69 -180.56 11.95
C PRO A 459 -137.94 -179.73 10.88
N GLY A 460 -137.24 -180.39 9.95
CA GLY A 460 -136.76 -179.76 8.70
C GLY A 460 -135.92 -180.68 7.79
N PRO A 461 -136.26 -180.83 6.48
CA PRO A 461 -135.46 -181.54 5.47
C PRO A 461 -134.85 -180.60 4.40
N GLY A 462 -133.87 -181.06 3.60
CA GLY A 462 -133.36 -180.27 2.45
C GLY A 462 -132.29 -180.94 1.59
N GLN A 463 -132.32 -180.70 0.27
CA GLN A 463 -131.42 -181.28 -0.76
C GLN A 463 -130.50 -180.19 -1.37
N MET A 464 -129.39 -180.60 -2.01
CA MET A 464 -128.79 -179.94 -3.22
C MET A 464 -128.22 -178.48 -3.03
N PRO A 465 -127.62 -177.79 -4.04
CA PRO A 465 -126.65 -178.21 -5.10
C PRO A 465 -125.49 -177.20 -5.44
N ARG A 466 -124.55 -177.61 -6.33
CA ARG A 466 -123.93 -176.85 -7.48
C ARG A 466 -122.97 -175.60 -7.34
N THR A 467 -121.75 -175.79 -7.90
CA THR A 467 -121.00 -174.99 -8.96
C THR A 467 -120.36 -173.58 -8.78
N GLY A 468 -119.07 -173.45 -9.20
CA GLY A 468 -118.49 -172.36 -10.05
C GLY A 468 -117.77 -171.14 -9.38
N ARG A 469 -117.04 -170.21 -10.07
CA ARG A 469 -116.25 -170.18 -11.36
C ARG A 469 -115.56 -168.78 -11.59
N LEU A 470 -114.33 -168.68 -12.16
CA LEU A 470 -113.65 -167.48 -12.80
C LEU A 470 -113.25 -166.27 -11.86
N ASP A 471 -112.41 -165.24 -12.16
CA ASP A 471 -111.48 -164.84 -13.29
C ASP A 471 -110.39 -163.74 -12.92
N ARG A 472 -109.32 -163.55 -13.76
CA ARG A 472 -108.58 -162.29 -14.19
C ARG A 472 -107.61 -161.35 -13.37
N ASN A 473 -106.31 -161.30 -13.78
CA ASN A 473 -105.52 -160.27 -14.55
C ASN A 473 -104.95 -158.84 -14.09
N LEU A 474 -103.64 -158.59 -14.37
CA LEU A 474 -102.90 -157.43 -15.04
C LEU A 474 -102.19 -156.16 -14.34
N GLN A 475 -100.86 -155.96 -14.67
CA GLN A 475 -100.05 -154.74 -15.12
C GLN A 475 -99.56 -153.50 -14.25
N GLY A 476 -98.29 -152.99 -14.46
CA GLY A 476 -97.81 -151.56 -14.20
C GLY A 476 -96.28 -151.24 -13.84
N PRO A 477 -95.51 -150.28 -14.49
CA PRO A 477 -94.07 -149.93 -14.17
C PRO A 477 -93.48 -148.45 -14.38
N ALA A 478 -92.23 -148.06 -13.91
CA ALA A 478 -91.11 -147.24 -14.60
C ALA A 478 -90.14 -146.16 -13.88
N ARG A 479 -88.78 -146.20 -14.16
CA ARG A 479 -87.62 -145.22 -14.48
C ARG A 479 -87.25 -143.76 -13.90
N GLY A 480 -85.97 -143.46 -13.44
CA GLY A 480 -84.90 -142.52 -14.06
C GLY A 480 -84.32 -141.08 -13.57
N ARG A 481 -82.95 -140.84 -13.54
CA ARG A 481 -82.01 -139.68 -14.04
C ARG A 481 -81.51 -138.31 -13.27
N PRO A 482 -80.52 -137.40 -13.75
CA PRO A 482 -79.56 -136.41 -12.99
C PRO A 482 -79.09 -134.92 -13.55
N ARG A 483 -78.16 -133.99 -12.96
CA ARG A 483 -77.19 -132.86 -13.59
C ARG A 483 -76.54 -131.50 -12.86
N LYS A 484 -75.78 -130.48 -13.52
CA LYS A 484 -74.62 -129.43 -13.09
C LYS A 484 -74.52 -127.80 -13.49
N SER A 485 -73.42 -126.93 -13.21
CA SER A 485 -73.16 -125.37 -13.44
C SER A 485 -71.68 -124.61 -13.55
N ARG A 486 -71.40 -123.20 -13.69
CA ARG A 486 -70.05 -122.43 -14.10
C ARG A 486 -69.73 -120.78 -14.19
N ARG A 487 -68.49 -120.15 -13.88
CA ARG A 487 -67.63 -118.83 -14.30
C ARG A 487 -67.62 -117.29 -13.65
N ASN A 488 -66.75 -116.15 -13.78
CA ASN A 488 -65.28 -115.66 -14.14
C ASN A 488 -64.77 -114.05 -14.37
N ARG A 489 -63.60 -113.45 -13.82
CA ARG A 489 -62.52 -112.29 -14.19
C ARG A 489 -62.40 -110.68 -13.80
N VAL A 490 -61.28 -109.87 -14.15
CA VAL A 490 -60.65 -108.49 -13.64
C VAL A 490 -59.69 -107.55 -14.62
N PHE A 491 -59.26 -106.20 -14.42
CA PHE A 491 -58.11 -105.32 -15.09
C PHE A 491 -57.68 -103.77 -14.62
N HIS A 492 -56.58 -102.99 -15.10
CA HIS A 492 -55.93 -101.64 -14.58
C HIS A 492 -54.95 -100.61 -15.48
N PRO A 493 -54.55 -99.27 -15.16
CA PRO A 493 -53.71 -98.18 -15.95
C PRO A 493 -52.75 -96.96 -15.30
N ALA A 494 -51.87 -96.08 -16.00
CA ALA A 494 -51.11 -94.74 -15.55
C ALA A 494 -50.07 -93.84 -16.51
N ARG A 495 -49.62 -92.49 -16.30
CA ARG A 495 -48.43 -91.63 -16.97
C ARG A 495 -48.04 -90.02 -16.77
N GLN A 496 -46.75 -89.50 -17.05
CA GLN A 496 -46.09 -88.13 -17.58
C GLN A 496 -45.78 -86.73 -16.76
N ASP A 497 -45.02 -85.55 -17.03
CA ASP A 497 -43.94 -84.75 -17.89
C ASP A 497 -43.51 -83.24 -17.33
N GLN A 498 -42.67 -82.15 -17.68
CA GLN A 498 -41.39 -81.57 -18.43
C GLN A 498 -40.91 -79.98 -18.19
N GLY A 499 -39.81 -79.27 -18.77
CA GLY A 499 -39.26 -77.81 -18.47
C GLY A 499 -38.18 -76.91 -19.36
N ARG A 500 -37.66 -75.62 -19.05
CA ARG A 500 -36.80 -74.55 -19.91
C ARG A 500 -35.84 -73.35 -19.28
N ARG A 501 -35.06 -72.40 -20.03
CA ARG A 501 -34.05 -71.22 -19.62
C ARG A 501 -33.58 -69.98 -20.63
N GLY A 502 -32.70 -68.92 -20.29
CA GLY A 502 -32.10 -67.71 -21.14
C GLY A 502 -30.96 -66.61 -20.61
N SER A 503 -30.41 -65.54 -21.38
CA SER A 503 -29.21 -64.51 -21.13
C SER A 503 -29.14 -63.06 -21.93
N ASP A 504 -28.21 -61.98 -22.13
CA ASP A 504 -26.79 -61.32 -21.82
C ASP A 504 -26.45 -59.75 -22.33
N PRO A 505 -25.29 -58.95 -22.02
CA PRO A 505 -24.96 -57.41 -22.28
C PRO A 505 -23.46 -56.71 -22.56
N CYS A 506 -23.19 -55.36 -22.94
CA CYS A 506 -21.81 -54.55 -23.06
C CYS A 506 -21.62 -52.94 -23.47
N ALA A 507 -20.44 -52.14 -23.28
CA ALA A 507 -19.77 -50.89 -24.01
C ALA A 507 -19.07 -49.54 -23.33
N ALA A 508 -18.35 -48.56 -24.03
CA ALA A 508 -17.20 -47.57 -23.57
C ALA A 508 -16.88 -46.06 -24.19
N PRO A 509 -15.84 -45.18 -23.75
CA PRO A 509 -15.63 -43.63 -23.95
C PRO A 509 -14.30 -42.88 -24.60
N ALA A 510 -13.91 -41.54 -24.33
CA ALA A 510 -12.98 -40.55 -25.12
C ALA A 510 -11.99 -39.42 -24.43
N GLY A 511 -11.37 -38.38 -25.13
CA GLY A 511 -10.15 -37.49 -24.72
C GLY A 511 -9.93 -35.92 -25.12
N PRO A 512 -8.69 -35.25 -25.06
CA PRO A 512 -8.44 -33.77 -24.76
C PRO A 512 -7.47 -32.83 -25.65
N GLN A 513 -7.14 -31.56 -25.21
CA GLN A 513 -6.07 -30.54 -25.66
C GLN A 513 -6.08 -29.19 -24.80
N ARG A 514 -5.34 -28.01 -24.87
CA ARG A 514 -4.27 -27.32 -25.71
C ARG A 514 -3.62 -25.99 -25.09
N ASP A 515 -2.45 -25.50 -25.62
CA ASP A 515 -1.78 -24.12 -25.78
C ASP A 515 -1.74 -22.97 -24.67
N GLY A 516 -0.95 -21.85 -24.65
CA GLY A 516 0.30 -21.34 -25.36
C GLY A 516 0.67 -19.79 -25.35
N SER A 517 1.96 -19.35 -25.19
CA SER A 517 2.64 -17.99 -25.45
C SER A 517 2.44 -16.74 -24.51
N GLY A 518 3.18 -15.57 -24.47
CA GLY A 518 4.48 -15.01 -25.00
C GLY A 518 4.65 -13.42 -24.96
N ARG A 519 5.84 -12.75 -24.72
CA ARG A 519 6.06 -11.23 -24.72
C ARG A 519 7.53 -10.64 -24.72
N ALA A 520 7.78 -9.33 -25.03
CA ALA A 520 9.06 -8.56 -24.85
C ALA A 520 9.00 -6.99 -25.02
N GLU A 521 9.76 -6.19 -24.22
CA GLU A 521 9.91 -4.68 -24.23
C GLU A 521 11.24 -4.22 -23.49
N GLY A 522 11.88 -3.03 -23.55
CA GLY A 522 11.87 -1.83 -24.46
C GLY A 522 12.58 -0.48 -23.97
N GLN A 523 13.79 -0.11 -24.49
CA GLN A 523 14.44 1.25 -24.64
C GLN A 523 14.88 2.18 -23.43
N VAL A 524 15.71 3.23 -23.69
CA VAL A 524 16.34 4.21 -22.72
C VAL A 524 16.69 5.61 -23.38
N PRO A 525 16.68 6.78 -22.67
CA PRO A 525 16.96 8.14 -23.24
C PRO A 525 18.05 9.05 -22.55
N GLY A 526 18.31 10.28 -23.10
CA GLY A 526 19.08 11.46 -22.59
C GLY A 526 19.04 12.64 -23.62
N PRO A 527 19.63 13.88 -23.45
CA PRO A 527 20.53 14.46 -22.42
C PRO A 527 20.23 15.97 -22.04
N GLU A 528 21.27 16.77 -21.68
CA GLU A 528 21.44 18.26 -21.63
C GLU A 528 21.33 19.08 -20.31
N GLY A 529 22.08 20.21 -20.26
CA GLY A 529 22.10 21.28 -19.23
C GLY A 529 23.23 21.22 -18.17
N GLY A 530 24.00 22.27 -17.82
CA GLY A 530 24.33 23.52 -18.53
C GLY A 530 24.01 24.84 -17.79
N GLU A 531 24.97 25.45 -17.08
CA GLU A 531 25.02 26.92 -16.88
C GLU A 531 26.38 27.46 -16.34
N ARG A 532 26.51 28.80 -16.22
CA ARG A 532 27.70 29.53 -15.75
C ARG A 532 27.34 30.46 -14.58
N SER A 533 28.30 30.79 -13.73
CA SER A 533 28.32 32.08 -13.03
C SER A 533 29.75 32.55 -12.76
N ALA A 534 29.92 33.84 -12.50
CA ALA A 534 31.18 34.49 -12.16
C ALA A 534 31.00 35.37 -10.92
N GLY A 535 32.07 35.58 -10.16
CA GLY A 535 32.18 36.45 -9.00
C GLY A 535 33.64 36.87 -8.81
#